data_AF-A0A7W4W8R5-F1
#
_entry.id   AF-A0A7W4W8R5-F1
#
_cell.length_a   1.000
_cell.length_b   1.000
_cell.length_c   1.000
_cell.angle_alpha   90.00
_cell.angle_beta   90.00
_cell.angle_gamma   90.00
#
_symmetry.space_group_name_H-M   'P 1'
#
loop_
_entity.id
_entity.type
_entity.pdbx_description
1 polymer ?
#
loop_
_entity_poly.entity_id
_entity_poly.type
_entity_poly.pdbx_seq_one_letter_code
_entity_poly.pdbx_strand_id
1 'polypeptide(L)'
;MSKELYHYRKSRAQWAFLFLNMAIACWVYIGAIFAAERFFAVDIPADTRFWAVLGFSIASVLLLAFVYWLLTHPAVYEAIITEERFVVSYPDSEAWSFDVSIADIKRFEHRRKLSHAGDGITYSGILMKNGTFHNVSMNYGNNINKMFKAIKTIRPELEFPSQINQKVEGPLARDYKP
;
A
#
# COMPACT_ATOMS: atom_id res chain seq x y z
N MET A 1 -8.70 10.55 -27.61
CA MET A 1 -8.46 10.09 -26.22
C MET A 1 -8.16 8.60 -26.31
N SER A 2 -6.95 8.18 -25.95
CA SER A 2 -6.58 6.76 -25.91
C SER A 2 -7.48 6.02 -24.91
N LYS A 3 -7.87 4.79 -25.22
CA LYS A 3 -8.72 3.97 -24.35
C LYS A 3 -8.01 3.68 -23.03
N GLU A 4 -8.72 3.84 -21.92
CA GLU A 4 -8.21 3.52 -20.59
C GLU A 4 -8.42 2.02 -20.31
N LEU A 5 -7.34 1.32 -19.99
CA LEU A 5 -7.32 -0.12 -19.70
C LEU A 5 -7.41 -0.38 -18.19
N TYR A 6 -6.91 0.55 -17.38
CA TYR A 6 -6.91 0.44 -15.92
C TYR A 6 -6.85 1.82 -15.27
N HIS A 7 -7.77 2.05 -14.34
CA HIS A 7 -7.73 3.20 -13.44
C HIS A 7 -7.68 2.72 -12.00
N TYR A 8 -6.76 3.27 -11.22
CA TYR A 8 -6.82 3.17 -9.77
C TYR A 8 -6.58 4.51 -9.14
N ARG A 9 -7.52 4.95 -8.31
CA ARG A 9 -7.42 6.20 -7.57
C ARG A 9 -7.77 5.93 -6.11
N LYS A 10 -6.89 6.37 -5.22
CA LYS A 10 -7.15 6.29 -3.78
C LYS A 10 -6.69 7.55 -3.07
N SER A 11 -7.60 8.14 -2.31
CA SER A 11 -7.32 9.32 -1.51
C SER A 11 -7.04 8.99 -0.05
N ARG A 12 -6.28 9.84 0.63
CA ARG A 12 -6.11 9.78 2.09
C ARG A 12 -7.46 9.91 2.84
N ALA A 13 -8.43 10.62 2.27
CA ALA A 13 -9.78 10.73 2.83
C ALA A 13 -10.53 9.37 2.86
N GLN A 14 -10.33 8.51 1.86
CA GLN A 14 -10.88 7.15 1.89
C GLN A 14 -10.24 6.29 3.00
N TRP A 15 -8.96 6.52 3.30
CA TRP A 15 -8.28 5.89 4.44
C TRP A 15 -8.82 6.42 5.78
N ALA A 16 -9.18 7.69 5.88
CA ALA A 16 -9.70 8.30 7.10
C ALA A 16 -10.94 7.57 7.63
N PHE A 17 -11.81 7.05 6.75
CA PHE A 17 -12.98 6.25 7.16
C PHE A 17 -12.61 4.98 7.94
N LEU A 18 -11.51 4.31 7.60
CA LEU A 18 -11.05 3.13 8.33
C LEU A 18 -10.71 3.49 9.78
N PHE A 19 -9.91 4.53 9.98
CA PHE A 19 -9.50 4.97 11.31
C PHE A 19 -10.66 5.55 12.11
N LEU A 20 -11.61 6.21 11.44
CA LEU A 20 -12.86 6.66 12.06
C LEU A 20 -13.68 5.46 12.56
N ASN A 21 -13.85 4.41 11.75
CA ASN A 21 -14.54 3.20 12.16
C ASN A 21 -13.84 2.50 13.33
N MET A 22 -12.50 2.48 13.35
CA MET A 22 -11.73 1.96 14.49
C MET A 22 -11.93 2.79 15.76
N ALA A 23 -11.96 4.13 15.65
CA ALA A 23 -12.23 5.01 16.79
C ALA A 23 -13.64 4.79 17.35
N ILE A 24 -14.65 4.66 16.48
CA ILE A 24 -16.02 4.32 16.87
C ILE A 24 -16.05 2.94 17.55
N ALA A 25 -15.32 1.96 17.03
CA ALA A 25 -15.24 0.64 17.65
C ALA A 25 -14.67 0.71 19.08
N CYS A 26 -13.66 1.56 19.34
CA CYS A 26 -13.17 1.78 20.70
C CYS A 26 -14.29 2.24 21.65
N TRP A 27 -15.15 3.16 21.20
CA TRP A 27 -16.30 3.61 21.99
C TRP A 27 -17.36 2.53 22.17
N VAL A 28 -17.60 1.70 21.15
CA VAL A 28 -18.48 0.53 21.26
C VAL A 28 -17.93 -0.47 22.29
N TYR A 29 -16.62 -0.73 22.31
CA TYR A 29 -16.00 -1.59 23.33
C TYR A 29 -16.14 -1.03 24.74
N ILE A 30 -15.93 0.27 24.92
CA ILE A 30 -16.18 0.94 26.21
C ILE A 30 -17.64 0.78 26.62
N GLY A 31 -18.58 1.06 25.71
CA GLY A 31 -20.01 0.88 25.96
C GLY A 31 -20.39 -0.56 26.30
N ALA A 32 -19.77 -1.54 25.63
CA ALA A 32 -20.00 -2.97 25.89
C ALA A 32 -19.53 -3.39 27.28
N ILE A 33 -18.41 -2.85 27.78
CA ILE A 33 -17.93 -3.09 29.14
C ILE A 33 -18.98 -2.60 30.16
N PHE A 34 -19.47 -1.37 30.01
CA PHE A 34 -20.50 -0.84 30.91
C PHE A 34 -21.85 -1.57 30.78
N ALA A 35 -22.22 -1.98 29.57
CA ALA A 35 -23.43 -2.75 29.34
C ALA A 35 -23.35 -4.16 29.97
N ALA A 36 -22.19 -4.81 29.91
CA ALA A 36 -21.94 -6.12 30.52
C ALA A 36 -22.15 -6.07 32.04
N GLU A 37 -21.61 -5.05 32.71
CA GLU A 37 -21.83 -4.86 34.15
C GLU A 37 -23.30 -4.55 34.48
N ARG A 38 -23.93 -3.66 33.70
CA ARG A 38 -25.26 -3.12 34.05
C ARG A 38 -26.44 -4.03 33.72
N PHE A 39 -26.37 -4.75 32.60
CA PHE A 39 -27.49 -5.53 32.07
C PHE A 39 -27.28 -7.03 32.17
N PHE A 40 -26.03 -7.49 32.19
CA PHE A 40 -25.70 -8.91 32.19
C PHE A 40 -25.09 -9.39 33.52
N ALA A 41 -24.96 -8.50 34.50
CA ALA A 41 -24.42 -8.78 35.83
C ALA A 41 -23.04 -9.48 35.79
N VAL A 42 -22.25 -9.17 34.77
CA VAL A 42 -20.86 -9.65 34.66
C VAL A 42 -20.00 -8.83 35.60
N ASP A 43 -19.35 -9.48 36.56
CA ASP A 43 -18.41 -8.83 37.46
C ASP A 43 -17.05 -8.69 36.79
N ILE A 44 -16.71 -7.48 36.37
CA ILE A 44 -15.42 -7.15 35.74
C ILE A 44 -14.54 -6.51 36.81
N PRO A 45 -13.33 -7.03 37.08
CA PRO A 45 -12.42 -6.43 38.05
C PRO A 45 -12.19 -4.95 37.76
N ALA A 46 -12.25 -4.12 38.80
CA ALA A 46 -12.16 -2.66 38.68
C ALA A 46 -10.90 -2.20 37.96
N ASP A 47 -9.76 -2.85 38.23
CA ASP A 47 -8.48 -2.56 37.56
C ASP A 47 -8.54 -2.88 36.06
N THR A 48 -9.11 -4.02 35.67
CA THR A 48 -9.28 -4.41 34.27
C THR A 48 -10.17 -3.42 33.53
N ARG A 49 -11.30 -3.03 34.14
CA ARG A 49 -12.18 -2.00 33.59
C ARG A 49 -11.44 -0.69 33.41
N PHE A 50 -10.72 -0.22 34.43
CA PHE A 50 -9.98 1.03 34.39
C PHE A 50 -8.98 1.06 33.24
N TRP A 51 -8.12 0.04 33.14
CA TRP A 51 -7.11 -0.03 32.07
C TRP A 51 -7.71 -0.19 30.69
N ALA A 52 -8.81 -0.96 30.55
CA ALA A 52 -9.50 -1.10 29.27
C ALA A 52 -10.11 0.23 28.82
N VAL A 53 -10.85 0.92 29.69
CA VAL A 53 -11.46 2.22 29.38
C VAL A 53 -10.38 3.26 29.06
N LEU A 54 -9.32 3.32 29.86
CA LEU A 54 -8.21 4.25 29.62
C LEU A 54 -7.52 3.96 28.29
N GLY A 55 -7.18 2.70 28.01
CA GLY A 55 -6.52 2.28 26.77
C GLY A 55 -7.35 2.59 25.53
N PHE A 56 -8.63 2.21 25.53
CA PHE A 56 -9.54 2.51 24.41
C PHE A 56 -9.78 4.01 24.25
N SER A 57 -9.84 4.78 25.35
CA SER A 57 -9.98 6.24 25.28
C SER A 57 -8.77 6.89 24.62
N ILE A 58 -7.55 6.56 25.08
CA ILE A 58 -6.31 7.07 24.48
C ILE A 58 -6.21 6.68 23.01
N ALA A 59 -6.46 5.41 22.69
CA ALA A 59 -6.45 4.92 21.31
C ALA A 59 -7.45 5.69 20.43
N SER A 60 -8.68 5.93 20.92
CA SER A 60 -9.69 6.67 20.17
C SER A 60 -9.25 8.12 19.87
N VAL A 61 -8.63 8.81 20.84
CA VAL A 61 -8.13 10.18 20.65
C VAL A 61 -7.01 10.21 19.60
N LEU A 62 -6.06 9.28 19.69
CA LEU A 62 -4.97 9.17 18.71
C LEU A 62 -5.50 8.88 17.30
N LEU A 63 -6.46 7.97 17.17
CA LEU A 63 -7.11 7.65 15.90
C LEU A 63 -7.85 8.86 15.33
N LEU A 64 -8.61 9.60 16.13
CA LEU A 64 -9.32 10.80 15.69
C LEU A 64 -8.38 11.94 15.30
N ALA A 65 -7.28 12.13 16.03
CA ALA A 65 -6.23 13.08 15.65
C ALA A 65 -5.61 12.72 14.30
N PHE A 66 -5.38 11.42 14.06
CA PHE A 66 -4.88 10.94 12.78
C PHE A 66 -5.91 11.10 11.64
N VAL A 67 -7.19 10.84 11.90
CA VAL A 67 -8.29 11.13 10.96
C VAL A 67 -8.32 12.61 10.59
N TYR A 68 -8.25 13.51 11.58
CA TYR A 68 -8.22 14.95 11.35
C TYR A 68 -7.02 15.35 10.48
N TRP A 69 -5.84 14.78 10.76
CA TRP A 69 -4.65 15.02 9.94
C TRP A 69 -4.84 14.53 8.49
N LEU A 70 -5.37 13.32 8.28
CA LEU A 70 -5.63 12.77 6.94
C LEU A 70 -6.63 13.60 6.13
N LEU A 71 -7.62 14.21 6.78
CA LEU A 71 -8.61 15.06 6.13
C LEU A 71 -8.06 16.45 5.79
N THR A 72 -7.15 16.98 6.60
CA THR A 72 -6.52 18.30 6.38
C THR A 72 -5.33 18.26 5.40
N HIS A 73 -4.73 17.09 5.18
CA HIS A 73 -3.62 16.89 4.25
C HIS A 73 -4.03 15.98 3.10
N PRO A 74 -4.85 16.47 2.15
CA PRO A 74 -5.33 15.67 1.04
C PRO A 74 -4.17 15.26 0.14
N ALA A 75 -4.02 13.96 -0.07
CA ALA A 75 -3.14 13.45 -1.09
C ALA A 75 -3.80 12.28 -1.80
N VAL A 76 -3.56 12.19 -3.10
CA VAL A 76 -4.19 11.23 -3.99
C VAL A 76 -3.08 10.42 -4.63
N TYR A 77 -3.17 9.11 -4.44
CA TYR A 77 -2.43 8.17 -5.24
C TYR A 77 -3.27 7.80 -6.45
N GLU A 78 -2.66 7.84 -7.63
CA GLU A 78 -3.32 7.54 -8.88
C GLU A 78 -2.42 6.71 -9.79
N ALA A 79 -2.99 5.67 -10.41
CA ALA A 79 -2.33 4.87 -11.41
C ALA A 79 -3.27 4.71 -12.61
N ILE A 80 -2.80 5.12 -13.78
CA ILE A 80 -3.56 5.12 -15.04
C ILE A 80 -2.76 4.33 -16.06
N ILE A 81 -3.42 3.39 -16.74
CA ILE A 81 -2.86 2.64 -17.86
C ILE A 81 -3.80 2.86 -19.04
N THR A 82 -3.27 3.49 -20.07
CA THR A 82 -3.94 3.61 -21.37
C THR A 82 -3.36 2.61 -22.35
N GLU A 83 -3.71 2.68 -23.63
CA GLU A 83 -3.07 1.83 -24.66
C GLU A 83 -1.60 2.20 -24.90
N GLU A 84 -1.21 3.44 -24.61
CA GLU A 84 0.11 3.98 -24.93
C GLU A 84 0.97 4.27 -23.69
N ARG A 85 0.33 4.64 -22.57
CA ARG A 85 1.02 5.22 -21.41
C ARG A 85 0.71 4.44 -20.14
N PHE A 86 1.72 4.29 -19.30
CA PHE A 86 1.57 3.82 -17.93
C PHE A 86 2.07 4.93 -16.99
N VAL A 87 1.11 5.54 -16.29
CA VAL A 87 1.31 6.67 -15.38
C VAL A 87 1.05 6.21 -13.95
N VAL A 88 1.97 6.52 -13.05
CA VAL A 88 1.78 6.40 -11.61
C VAL A 88 2.12 7.74 -10.98
N SER A 89 1.17 8.31 -10.26
CA SER A 89 1.32 9.54 -9.49
C SER A 89 1.26 9.17 -8.02
N TYR A 90 2.42 9.19 -7.35
CA TYR A 90 2.53 8.97 -5.92
C TYR A 90 2.57 10.31 -5.18
N PRO A 91 1.72 10.50 -4.15
CA PRO A 91 1.67 11.77 -3.43
C PRO A 91 2.99 12.04 -2.71
N ASP A 92 3.53 13.25 -2.89
CA ASP A 92 4.72 13.76 -2.20
C ASP A 92 6.01 12.95 -2.48
N SER A 93 6.06 12.15 -3.57
CA SER A 93 7.27 11.40 -3.96
C SER A 93 7.41 11.28 -5.47
N GLU A 94 8.32 12.09 -6.03
CA GLU A 94 8.74 11.97 -7.43
C GLU A 94 9.44 10.63 -7.70
N ALA A 95 10.19 10.11 -6.72
CA ALA A 95 10.91 8.85 -6.86
C ALA A 95 9.98 7.62 -7.07
N TRP A 96 8.72 7.72 -6.68
CA TRP A 96 7.70 6.69 -6.87
C TRP A 96 6.61 7.11 -7.86
N SER A 97 6.81 8.23 -8.54
CA SER A 97 5.96 8.71 -9.63
C SER A 97 6.70 8.52 -10.96
N PHE A 98 5.98 8.12 -11.99
CA PHE A 98 6.55 7.99 -13.32
C PHE A 98 5.46 8.07 -14.39
N ASP A 99 5.90 8.42 -15.59
CA ASP A 99 5.06 8.42 -16.78
C ASP A 99 5.89 7.85 -17.94
N VAL A 100 5.55 6.64 -18.36
CA VAL A 100 6.34 5.88 -19.34
C VAL A 100 5.46 5.34 -20.47
N SER A 101 6.07 5.11 -21.63
CA SER A 101 5.41 4.42 -22.73
C SER A 101 5.29 2.92 -22.43
N ILE A 102 4.12 2.35 -22.70
CA ILE A 102 3.88 0.91 -22.58
C ILE A 102 4.77 0.13 -23.56
N ALA A 103 5.05 0.69 -24.74
CA ALA A 103 5.92 0.06 -25.73
C ALA A 103 7.36 -0.12 -25.21
N ASP A 104 7.79 0.71 -24.27
CA ASP A 104 9.15 0.70 -23.72
C ASP A 104 9.31 -0.23 -22.52
N ILE A 105 8.22 -0.79 -22.01
CA ILE A 105 8.26 -1.77 -20.92
C ILE A 105 8.87 -3.07 -21.45
N LYS A 106 9.89 -3.58 -20.76
CA LYS A 106 10.50 -4.87 -21.07
C LYS A 106 9.76 -6.01 -20.38
N ARG A 107 9.52 -5.87 -19.06
CA ARG A 107 8.77 -6.84 -18.25
C ARG A 107 8.36 -6.23 -16.91
N PHE A 108 7.44 -6.91 -16.23
CA PHE A 108 7.19 -6.69 -14.81
C PHE A 108 8.12 -7.58 -13.99
N GLU A 109 8.60 -7.11 -12.85
CA GLU A 109 9.41 -7.95 -11.97
C GLU A 109 9.39 -7.50 -10.52
N HIS A 110 9.69 -8.45 -9.64
CA HIS A 110 10.03 -8.21 -8.25
C HIS A 110 11.55 -8.13 -8.11
N ARG A 111 12.07 -7.10 -7.44
CA ARG A 111 13.50 -6.93 -7.13
C ARG A 111 13.74 -7.01 -5.64
N ARG A 112 14.80 -7.71 -5.23
CA ARG A 112 15.30 -7.67 -3.85
C ARG A 112 16.80 -7.46 -3.86
N LYS A 113 17.30 -6.63 -2.95
CA LYS A 113 18.73 -6.47 -2.70
C LYS A 113 19.08 -7.25 -1.43
N LEU A 114 20.04 -8.17 -1.52
CA LEU A 114 20.56 -8.95 -0.41
C LEU A 114 21.83 -8.26 0.10
N SER A 115 21.86 -8.01 1.41
CA SER A 115 23.01 -7.40 2.09
C SER A 115 23.60 -8.38 3.10
N HIS A 116 24.79 -8.07 3.63
CA HIS A 116 25.40 -8.86 4.70
C HIS A 116 24.53 -8.92 5.97
N ALA A 117 23.57 -7.99 6.14
CA ALA A 117 22.63 -7.96 7.26
C ALA A 117 21.30 -8.73 7.00
N GLY A 118 21.21 -9.46 5.88
CA GLY A 118 20.05 -10.27 5.51
C GLY A 118 19.22 -9.71 4.35
N ASP A 119 18.00 -10.22 4.23
CA ASP A 119 17.04 -9.92 3.16
C ASP A 119 16.60 -8.45 3.18
N GLY A 120 16.89 -7.72 2.10
CA GLY A 120 16.36 -6.37 1.91
C GLY A 120 14.89 -6.35 1.50
N ILE A 121 14.33 -5.14 1.45
CA ILE A 121 12.95 -4.91 1.03
C ILE A 121 12.75 -5.38 -0.42
N THR A 122 11.62 -6.05 -0.68
CA THR A 122 11.24 -6.45 -2.03
C THR A 122 10.47 -5.32 -2.70
N TYR A 123 10.98 -4.83 -3.82
CA TYR A 123 10.35 -3.84 -4.67
C TYR A 123 9.63 -4.52 -5.81
N SER A 124 8.51 -3.97 -6.25
CA SER A 124 7.73 -4.50 -7.37
C SER A 124 7.55 -3.40 -8.38
N GLY A 125 7.79 -3.67 -9.66
CA GLY A 125 7.73 -2.61 -10.65
C GLY A 125 7.93 -3.09 -12.06
N ILE A 126 8.31 -2.15 -12.91
CA ILE A 126 8.54 -2.36 -14.33
C ILE A 126 10.00 -2.13 -14.67
N LEU A 127 10.57 -3.06 -15.43
CA LEU A 127 11.86 -2.89 -16.08
C LEU A 127 11.63 -2.37 -17.49
N MET A 128 12.32 -1.29 -17.84
CA MET A 128 12.27 -0.66 -19.15
C MET A 128 13.31 -1.29 -20.09
N LYS A 129 13.10 -1.16 -21.40
CA LYS A 129 14.05 -1.64 -22.44
C LYS A 129 15.42 -0.98 -22.35
N ASN A 130 15.48 0.27 -21.87
CA ASN A 130 16.74 1.00 -21.62
C ASN A 130 17.44 0.58 -20.31
N GLY A 131 16.88 -0.39 -19.56
CA GLY A 131 17.44 -0.90 -18.31
C GLY A 131 17.01 -0.17 -17.04
N THR A 132 16.27 0.94 -17.13
CA THR A 132 15.75 1.63 -15.94
C THR A 132 14.64 0.82 -15.27
N PHE A 133 14.53 0.93 -13.95
CA PHE A 133 13.49 0.27 -13.17
C PHE A 133 12.64 1.30 -12.45
N HIS A 134 11.33 1.25 -12.70
CA HIS A 134 10.37 2.10 -12.02
C HIS A 134 9.60 1.29 -10.99
N ASN A 135 9.75 1.67 -9.72
CA ASN A 135 9.08 1.01 -8.62
C ASN A 135 7.60 1.42 -8.57
N VAL A 136 6.72 0.44 -8.42
CA VAL A 136 5.29 0.65 -8.19
C VAL A 136 5.01 0.33 -6.73
N SER A 137 4.80 1.37 -5.92
CA SER A 137 4.47 1.18 -4.51
C SER A 137 3.07 0.59 -4.32
N MET A 138 2.99 -0.48 -3.52
CA MET A 138 1.72 -1.14 -3.17
C MET A 138 1.07 -0.55 -1.90
N ASN A 139 1.70 0.44 -1.24
CA ASN A 139 1.24 0.98 0.05
C ASN A 139 -0.18 1.59 0.03
N TYR A 140 -0.65 2.04 -1.12
CA TYR A 140 -2.01 2.56 -1.26
C TYR A 140 -3.04 1.44 -1.52
N GLY A 141 -2.65 0.17 -1.51
CA GLY A 141 -3.54 -0.97 -1.80
C GLY A 141 -3.78 -1.19 -3.29
N ASN A 142 -2.88 -0.65 -4.13
CA ASN A 142 -2.85 -0.96 -5.54
C ASN A 142 -2.33 -2.39 -5.75
N ASN A 143 -2.57 -2.97 -6.93
CA ASN A 143 -2.21 -4.35 -7.22
C ASN A 143 -1.49 -4.47 -8.58
N ILE A 144 -0.18 -4.72 -8.50
CA ILE A 144 0.68 -4.86 -9.67
C ILE A 144 0.26 -6.02 -10.61
N ASN A 145 -0.34 -7.10 -10.09
CA ASN A 145 -0.86 -8.17 -10.92
C ASN A 145 -2.08 -7.73 -11.75
N LYS A 146 -2.92 -6.84 -11.21
CA LYS A 146 -4.04 -6.26 -11.98
C LYS A 146 -3.53 -5.34 -13.09
N MET A 147 -2.52 -4.53 -12.80
CA MET A 147 -1.86 -3.69 -13.81
C MET A 147 -1.24 -4.54 -14.92
N PHE A 148 -0.47 -5.57 -14.55
CA PHE A 148 0.13 -6.48 -15.50
C PHE A 148 -0.92 -7.13 -16.40
N LYS A 149 -2.02 -7.63 -15.81
CA LYS A 149 -3.13 -8.20 -16.58
C LYS A 149 -3.73 -7.21 -17.57
N ALA A 150 -3.89 -5.94 -17.17
CA ALA A 150 -4.39 -4.89 -18.06
C ALA A 150 -3.44 -4.67 -19.25
N ILE A 151 -2.14 -4.50 -19.01
CA ILE A 151 -1.16 -4.32 -20.10
C ILE A 151 -1.04 -5.58 -20.97
N LYS A 152 -1.15 -6.78 -20.38
CA LYS A 152 -1.06 -8.03 -21.13
C LYS A 152 -2.16 -8.18 -22.19
N THR A 153 -3.29 -7.47 -22.05
CA THR A 153 -4.36 -7.47 -23.08
C THR A 153 -3.90 -6.85 -24.40
N ILE A 154 -3.00 -5.87 -24.36
CA ILE A 154 -2.46 -5.17 -25.53
C ILE A 154 -1.04 -5.62 -25.90
N ARG A 155 -0.31 -6.20 -24.94
CA ARG A 155 1.05 -6.72 -25.12
C ARG A 155 1.17 -8.13 -24.54
N PRO A 156 0.66 -9.16 -25.25
CA PRO A 156 0.62 -10.54 -24.77
C PRO A 156 2.00 -11.14 -24.47
N GLU A 157 3.04 -10.61 -25.11
CA GLU A 157 4.44 -10.99 -24.95
C GLU A 157 5.08 -10.49 -23.65
N LEU A 158 4.42 -9.59 -22.92
CA LEU A 158 4.95 -9.13 -21.63
C LEU A 158 4.90 -10.25 -20.58
N GLU A 159 6.00 -10.37 -19.88
CA GLU A 159 6.17 -11.33 -18.81
C GLU A 159 6.10 -10.68 -17.43
N PHE A 160 5.65 -11.47 -16.46
CA PHE A 160 5.77 -11.16 -15.05
C PHE A 160 6.26 -12.43 -14.31
N PRO A 161 7.58 -12.64 -14.24
CA PRO A 161 8.14 -13.81 -13.57
C PRO A 161 7.76 -13.83 -12.09
N SER A 162 7.37 -15.01 -11.59
CA SER A 162 7.07 -15.21 -10.17
C SER A 162 8.32 -15.20 -9.28
N GLN A 163 9.49 -15.44 -9.87
CA GLN A 163 10.78 -15.42 -9.17
C GLN A 163 11.21 -13.98 -8.87
N ILE A 164 11.72 -13.75 -7.67
CA ILE A 164 12.30 -12.47 -7.28
C ILE A 164 13.67 -12.33 -7.94
N ASN A 165 13.88 -11.25 -8.69
CA ASN A 165 15.15 -10.88 -9.25
C ASN A 165 16.04 -10.32 -8.13
N GLN A 166 17.10 -11.05 -7.79
CA GLN A 166 17.94 -10.75 -6.63
C GLN A 166 19.28 -10.16 -7.04
N LYS A 167 19.66 -9.06 -6.38
CA LYS A 167 21.02 -8.54 -6.38
C LYS A 167 21.71 -8.94 -5.08
N VAL A 168 22.86 -9.57 -5.16
CA VAL A 168 23.69 -9.96 -4.01
C VAL A 168 24.92 -9.08 -3.99
N GLU A 169 25.23 -8.51 -2.82
CA GLU A 169 26.48 -7.78 -2.58
C GLU A 169 27.42 -8.61 -1.69
N GLY A 170 28.73 -8.58 -1.97
CA GLY A 170 29.74 -9.32 -1.22
C GLY A 170 30.56 -10.30 -2.06
N PRO A 171 31.17 -11.33 -1.45
CA PRO A 171 32.05 -12.28 -2.14
C PRO A 171 31.36 -13.07 -3.26
N LEU A 172 30.04 -13.26 -3.17
CA LEU A 172 29.20 -13.91 -4.18
C LEU A 172 28.34 -12.88 -4.93
N ALA A 173 28.93 -11.72 -5.25
CA ALA A 173 28.21 -10.63 -5.88
C ALA A 173 27.54 -11.07 -7.19
N ARG A 174 26.25 -10.73 -7.32
CA ARG A 174 25.44 -10.99 -8.51
C ARG A 174 24.53 -9.80 -8.74
N ASP A 175 24.50 -9.29 -9.96
CA ASP A 175 23.55 -8.23 -10.30
C ASP A 175 22.18 -8.81 -10.71
N TYR A 176 21.20 -7.92 -10.80
CA TYR A 176 19.89 -8.28 -11.33
C TYR A 176 20.01 -8.93 -12.72
N LYS A 177 19.20 -9.95 -12.96
CA LYS A 177 19.07 -10.52 -14.30
C LYS A 177 18.61 -9.42 -15.26
N PRO A 178 19.26 -9.25 -16.43
CA PRO A 178 18.90 -8.23 -17.41
C PRO A 178 17.52 -8.49 -18.00
#